data_AF-A0A0L0D8X6-F1
#
_entry.id   AF-A0A0L0D8X6-F1
#
_cell.length_a   1.000
_cell.length_b   1.000
_cell.length_c   1.000
_cell.angle_alpha   90.00
_cell.angle_beta   90.00
_cell.angle_gamma   90.00
#
_symmetry.space_group_name_H-M   'P 1'
#
loop_
_entity.id
_entity.type
_entity.pdbx_description
1 polymer ?
#
loop_
_entity_poly.entity_id
_entity_poly.type
_entity_poly.pdbx_seq_one_letter_code
_entity_poly.pdbx_strand_id
1 'polypeptide(L)'
;MLRRQMIVARAWTGRVMASTVPAPGGRRTALADGQRKVPRGLARAIAKRVKSVAAGHLKEAGAKAYAASGAPSYNSALAATAFMAHRSPAVYAATERVLDEMVTKLPSDILADVRSSIDFGAGSCASTWALNQVLPQAMDEGLVVVEPSPHMMDAGLATLPDDAALHSRISARVTLPSTPADLVLASYVLCDLPSDNLLAPTIDQLWAAAGKVLVVVEPGTPQGYARIMAVRDTVIASGSGSVVAPCPHSGACPLASERDDRYAKSWCHFALAYERTPIQRALKSSATSFSREKFSYLIAAKTGAEIDATMVADTTASTSWSKIISPPLKRGKHVIMDTCAPTGDIARLTVTKGKSGRPAYRHARKARWGDDWLES
;
A
#
# COMPACT_ATOMS: atom_id res chain seq x y z
N MET A 1 33.56 -8.80 48.87
CA MET A 1 32.08 -8.84 48.88
C MET A 1 31.55 -8.14 47.63
N LEU A 2 31.27 -8.89 46.55
CA LEU A 2 30.56 -8.38 45.37
C LEU A 2 29.29 -9.23 45.20
N ARG A 3 28.12 -8.65 45.45
CA ARG A 3 26.82 -9.31 45.28
C ARG A 3 26.46 -9.31 43.79
N ARG A 4 26.48 -10.48 43.14
CA ARG A 4 25.79 -10.73 41.87
C ARG A 4 24.28 -10.73 42.15
N GLN A 5 23.54 -9.75 41.62
CA GLN A 5 22.08 -9.83 41.57
C GLN A 5 21.68 -10.83 40.48
N MET A 6 21.05 -11.93 40.91
CA MET A 6 20.34 -12.87 40.05
C MET A 6 19.08 -12.20 39.51
N ILE A 7 19.02 -11.94 38.21
CA ILE A 7 17.77 -11.63 37.52
C ILE A 7 17.03 -12.96 37.33
N VAL A 8 15.93 -13.11 38.08
CA VAL A 8 15.02 -14.24 37.98
C VAL A 8 14.29 -14.15 36.65
N ALA A 9 14.51 -15.13 35.77
CA ALA A 9 13.72 -15.33 34.55
C ALA A 9 12.27 -15.64 34.95
N ARG A 10 11.38 -14.65 34.86
CA ARG A 10 9.94 -14.88 34.93
C ARG A 10 9.51 -15.59 33.64
N ALA A 11 9.13 -16.86 33.77
CA ALA A 11 8.47 -17.60 32.72
C ALA A 11 7.14 -16.92 32.35
N TRP A 12 7.07 -16.34 31.16
CA TRP A 12 5.86 -15.71 30.66
C TRP A 12 4.97 -16.76 29.99
N THR A 13 3.81 -17.04 30.59
CA THR A 13 2.72 -17.85 30.05
C THR A 13 1.72 -16.99 29.24
N GLY A 14 2.20 -15.90 28.65
CA GLY A 14 1.37 -14.90 27.99
C GLY A 14 0.74 -15.41 26.70
N ARG A 15 -0.59 -15.44 26.76
CA ARG A 15 -1.52 -15.68 25.67
C ARG A 15 -1.21 -14.67 24.55
N VAL A 16 -0.88 -15.16 23.35
CA VAL A 16 -0.80 -14.33 22.13
C VAL A 16 -2.20 -13.74 21.94
N MET A 17 -2.39 -12.48 22.34
CA MET A 17 -3.61 -11.76 22.01
C MET A 17 -3.54 -11.46 20.52
N ALA A 18 -4.27 -12.26 19.73
CA ALA A 18 -4.70 -11.81 18.43
C ALA A 18 -5.51 -10.53 18.67
N SER A 19 -5.04 -9.40 18.15
CA SER A 19 -5.85 -8.18 18.09
C SER A 19 -7.15 -8.51 17.35
N THR A 20 -8.24 -8.61 18.09
CA THR A 20 -9.59 -8.76 17.58
C THR A 20 -10.29 -7.42 17.73
N VAL A 21 -9.84 -6.41 16.97
CA VAL A 21 -10.70 -5.27 16.65
C VAL A 21 -11.65 -5.75 15.55
N PRO A 22 -12.99 -5.69 15.73
CA PRO A 22 -13.93 -6.08 14.69
C PRO A 22 -13.84 -5.06 13.55
N ALA A 23 -13.53 -5.53 12.35
CA ALA A 23 -13.53 -4.70 11.16
C ALA A 23 -14.96 -4.28 10.77
N PRO A 24 -15.19 -3.03 10.30
CA PRO A 24 -16.48 -2.64 9.75
C PRO A 24 -16.81 -3.47 8.50
N GLY A 25 -17.92 -4.22 8.57
CA GLY A 25 -18.97 -4.28 7.53
C GLY A 25 -18.65 -4.59 6.06
N GLY A 26 -17.53 -5.20 5.68
CA GLY A 26 -17.28 -5.66 4.31
C GLY A 26 -16.91 -7.15 4.26
N ARG A 27 -17.50 -7.95 3.34
CA ARG A 27 -17.03 -9.34 3.11
C ARG A 27 -15.61 -9.30 2.54
N ARG A 28 -14.61 -9.34 3.42
CA ARG A 28 -13.19 -9.50 3.08
C ARG A 28 -13.01 -10.81 2.30
N THR A 29 -12.49 -10.74 1.09
CA THR A 29 -12.26 -11.94 0.24
C THR A 29 -10.78 -12.28 0.12
N ALA A 30 -10.08 -12.38 1.25
CA ALA A 30 -8.76 -12.98 1.26
C ALA A 30 -8.88 -14.49 0.96
N LEU A 31 -8.11 -14.96 -0.02
CA LEU A 31 -7.95 -16.39 -0.30
C LEU A 31 -6.90 -17.00 0.65
N ALA A 32 -6.79 -18.33 0.65
CA ALA A 32 -5.67 -19.02 1.30
C ALA A 32 -4.32 -18.42 0.83
N ASP A 33 -3.34 -18.36 1.73
CA ASP A 33 -1.98 -17.83 1.51
C ASP A 33 -1.83 -16.31 1.29
N GLY A 34 -2.82 -15.49 1.65
CA GLY A 34 -2.70 -14.01 1.57
C GLY A 34 -2.85 -13.46 0.15
N GLN A 35 -3.44 -14.26 -0.74
CA GLN A 35 -3.84 -13.86 -2.07
C GLN A 35 -5.07 -12.94 -2.00
N ARG A 36 -5.11 -11.92 -2.86
CA ARG A 36 -6.23 -10.98 -2.95
C ARG A 36 -7.13 -11.27 -4.14
N LYS A 37 -8.42 -11.08 -3.94
CA LYS A 37 -9.42 -11.17 -4.99
C LYS A 37 -9.78 -9.78 -5.48
N VAL A 38 -9.92 -9.67 -6.79
CA VAL A 38 -10.47 -8.47 -7.42
C VAL A 38 -11.99 -8.52 -7.24
N PRO A 39 -12.65 -7.45 -6.78
CA PRO A 39 -14.09 -7.41 -6.64
C PRO A 39 -14.77 -7.79 -7.94
N ARG A 40 -15.83 -8.61 -7.85
CA ARG A 40 -16.61 -9.03 -9.03
C ARG A 40 -17.18 -7.82 -9.79
N GLY A 41 -17.55 -6.76 -9.07
CA GLY A 41 -18.02 -5.49 -9.65
C GLY A 41 -16.96 -4.86 -10.55
N LEU A 42 -15.77 -4.59 -10.02
CA LEU A 42 -14.63 -4.07 -10.79
C LEU A 42 -14.28 -4.96 -11.98
N ALA A 43 -14.16 -6.28 -11.77
CA ALA A 43 -13.87 -7.23 -12.86
C ALA A 43 -14.94 -7.20 -13.97
N ARG A 44 -16.22 -7.07 -13.61
CA ARG A 44 -17.34 -6.96 -14.56
C ARG A 44 -17.34 -5.62 -15.28
N ALA A 45 -17.03 -4.52 -14.59
CA ALA A 45 -16.99 -3.19 -15.20
C ALA A 45 -15.87 -3.10 -16.25
N ILE A 46 -14.68 -3.64 -15.92
CA ILE A 46 -13.59 -3.82 -16.89
C ILE A 46 -14.07 -4.67 -18.07
N ALA A 47 -14.78 -5.79 -17.81
CA ALA A 47 -15.34 -6.64 -18.86
C ALA A 47 -16.30 -5.94 -19.81
N LYS A 48 -17.21 -5.13 -19.26
CA LYS A 48 -18.16 -4.35 -20.03
C LYS A 48 -17.42 -3.37 -20.96
N ARG A 49 -16.38 -2.70 -20.44
CA ARG A 49 -15.64 -1.68 -21.19
C ARG A 49 -14.75 -2.27 -22.30
N VAL A 50 -14.13 -3.42 -22.08
CA VAL A 50 -13.31 -4.07 -23.11
C VAL A 50 -14.12 -4.78 -24.19
N LYS A 51 -15.42 -5.02 -23.97
CA LYS A 51 -16.28 -5.82 -24.87
C LYS A 51 -16.32 -5.28 -26.30
N SER A 52 -16.25 -3.95 -26.47
CA SER A 52 -16.28 -3.29 -27.77
C SER A 52 -14.91 -3.15 -28.44
N VAL A 53 -13.84 -3.64 -27.82
CA VAL A 53 -12.46 -3.48 -28.31
C VAL A 53 -11.84 -4.84 -28.62
N ALA A 54 -11.30 -4.98 -29.83
CA ALA A 54 -10.60 -6.20 -30.23
C ALA A 54 -9.41 -6.50 -29.29
N ALA A 55 -9.29 -7.75 -28.84
CA ALA A 55 -8.25 -8.16 -27.91
C ALA A 55 -6.82 -7.88 -28.43
N GLY A 56 -6.59 -7.94 -29.74
CA GLY A 56 -5.32 -7.58 -30.37
C GLY A 56 -4.93 -6.12 -30.10
N HIS A 57 -5.86 -5.18 -30.29
CA HIS A 57 -5.64 -3.76 -30.02
C HIS A 57 -5.37 -3.48 -28.53
N LEU A 58 -6.04 -4.20 -27.63
CA LEU A 58 -5.79 -4.08 -26.19
C LEU A 58 -4.42 -4.63 -25.78
N LYS A 59 -3.95 -5.71 -26.42
CA LYS A 59 -2.60 -6.25 -26.20
C LYS A 59 -1.55 -5.25 -26.66
N GLU A 60 -1.70 -4.71 -27.87
CA GLU A 60 -0.77 -3.76 -28.45
C GLU A 60 -0.72 -2.44 -27.66
N ALA A 61 -1.87 -1.84 -27.37
CA ALA A 61 -1.96 -0.62 -26.59
C ALA A 61 -1.40 -0.80 -25.15
N GLY A 62 -1.69 -1.95 -24.53
CA GLY A 62 -1.13 -2.29 -23.22
C GLY A 62 0.39 -2.47 -23.25
N ALA A 63 0.95 -3.06 -24.30
CA ALA A 63 2.39 -3.16 -24.46
C ALA A 63 3.04 -1.78 -24.65
N LYS A 64 2.47 -0.93 -25.52
CA LYS A 64 2.96 0.42 -25.79
C LYS A 64 2.96 1.34 -24.56
N ALA A 65 1.91 1.27 -23.74
CA ALA A 65 1.81 2.08 -22.52
C ALA A 65 2.87 1.75 -21.46
N TYR A 66 3.51 0.57 -21.53
CA TYR A 66 4.44 0.07 -20.50
C TYR A 66 5.84 -0.31 -21.03
N ALA A 67 6.06 -0.28 -22.35
CA ALA A 67 7.34 -0.60 -22.98
C ALA A 67 8.21 0.64 -23.24
N ALA A 68 7.65 1.85 -23.14
CA ALA A 68 8.42 3.08 -23.33
C ALA A 68 9.13 3.47 -22.02
N SER A 69 10.43 3.74 -22.12
CA SER A 69 11.14 4.56 -21.14
C SER A 69 10.53 5.97 -21.17
N GLY A 70 9.56 6.25 -20.30
CA GLY A 70 8.83 7.51 -20.23
C GLY A 70 7.48 7.36 -19.52
N ALA A 71 6.83 8.47 -19.19
CA ALA A 71 5.50 8.46 -18.59
C ALA A 71 4.49 7.78 -19.54
N PRO A 72 3.56 6.95 -19.03
CA PRO A 72 2.53 6.35 -19.86
C PRO A 72 1.68 7.43 -20.56
N SER A 73 1.38 7.22 -21.84
CA SER A 73 0.49 8.12 -22.59
C SER A 73 -0.95 7.62 -22.54
N TYR A 74 -1.79 8.32 -21.77
CA TYR A 74 -3.24 8.07 -21.67
C TYR A 74 -4.07 8.96 -22.59
N ASN A 75 -3.59 9.18 -23.81
CA ASN A 75 -4.14 10.16 -24.77
C ASN A 75 -5.30 9.62 -25.63
N SER A 76 -5.84 8.44 -25.35
CA SER A 76 -6.97 7.87 -26.09
C SER A 76 -7.83 6.96 -25.22
N ALA A 77 -9.09 6.80 -25.61
CA ALA A 77 -10.01 5.84 -24.98
C ALA A 77 -9.49 4.38 -25.07
N LEU A 78 -8.76 4.03 -26.13
CA LEU A 78 -8.12 2.73 -26.29
C LEU A 78 -6.99 2.54 -25.27
N ALA A 79 -6.11 3.53 -25.10
CA ALA A 79 -5.03 3.47 -24.13
C ALA A 79 -5.56 3.35 -22.69
N ALA A 80 -6.58 4.15 -22.34
CA ALA A 80 -7.25 4.06 -21.04
C ALA A 80 -7.87 2.67 -20.83
N THR A 81 -8.63 2.15 -21.80
CA THR A 81 -9.26 0.83 -21.71
C THR A 81 -8.24 -0.31 -21.62
N ALA A 82 -7.11 -0.19 -22.34
CA ALA A 82 -6.01 -1.15 -22.23
C ALA A 82 -5.39 -1.12 -20.83
N PHE A 83 -5.13 0.07 -20.27
CA PHE A 83 -4.68 0.21 -18.89
C PHE A 83 -5.64 -0.49 -17.91
N MET A 84 -6.95 -0.23 -18.03
CA MET A 84 -7.98 -0.85 -17.19
C MET A 84 -7.86 -2.38 -17.19
N ALA A 85 -7.76 -2.94 -18.39
CA ALA A 85 -7.74 -4.38 -18.60
C ALA A 85 -6.44 -5.01 -18.07
N HIS A 86 -5.31 -4.35 -18.22
CA HIS A 86 -4.00 -4.92 -17.86
C HIS A 86 -3.63 -4.71 -16.39
N ARG A 87 -4.00 -3.57 -15.79
CA ARG A 87 -3.35 -3.05 -14.58
C ARG A 87 -4.27 -2.70 -13.43
N SER A 88 -5.52 -2.28 -13.66
CA SER A 88 -6.45 -1.94 -12.56
C SER A 88 -6.59 -3.04 -11.51
N PRO A 89 -6.65 -4.35 -11.86
CA PRO A 89 -6.68 -5.41 -10.85
C PRO A 89 -5.46 -5.46 -9.93
N ALA A 90 -4.27 -5.15 -10.46
CA ALA A 90 -3.03 -5.08 -9.68
C ALA A 90 -3.01 -3.85 -8.77
N VAL A 91 -3.35 -2.68 -9.32
CA VAL A 91 -3.43 -1.40 -8.59
C VAL A 91 -4.43 -1.49 -7.44
N TYR A 92 -5.62 -2.06 -7.69
CA TYR A 92 -6.62 -2.35 -6.66
C TYR A 92 -6.02 -3.22 -5.56
N ALA A 93 -5.43 -4.37 -5.91
CA ALA A 93 -4.97 -5.33 -4.91
C ALA A 93 -3.82 -4.79 -4.04
N ALA A 94 -2.90 -4.02 -4.65
CA ALA A 94 -1.83 -3.32 -3.93
C ALA A 94 -2.40 -2.25 -2.99
N THR A 95 -3.32 -1.40 -3.49
CA THR A 95 -3.92 -0.33 -2.68
C THR A 95 -4.76 -0.90 -1.54
N GLU A 96 -5.58 -1.92 -1.79
CA GLU A 96 -6.37 -2.61 -0.76
C GLU A 96 -5.45 -3.21 0.32
N ARG A 97 -4.30 -3.78 -0.06
CA ARG A 97 -3.31 -4.28 0.91
C ARG A 97 -2.75 -3.18 1.79
N VAL A 98 -2.45 -2.02 1.23
CA VAL A 98 -1.89 -0.89 1.97
C VAL A 98 -2.96 -0.28 2.89
N LEU A 99 -4.18 -0.10 2.40
CA LEU A 99 -5.30 0.41 3.21
C LEU A 99 -5.68 -0.55 4.35
N ASP A 100 -5.63 -1.87 4.15
CA ASP A 100 -5.83 -2.83 5.25
C ASP A 100 -4.78 -2.64 6.36
N GLU A 101 -3.52 -2.34 6.00
CA GLU A 101 -2.48 -2.06 6.98
C GLU A 101 -2.66 -0.70 7.64
N MET A 102 -3.13 0.31 6.92
CA MET A 102 -3.54 1.61 7.47
C MET A 102 -4.59 1.41 8.57
N VAL A 103 -5.68 0.68 8.27
CA VAL A 103 -6.77 0.40 9.23
C VAL A 103 -6.28 -0.42 10.43
N THR A 104 -5.25 -1.25 10.25
CA THR A 104 -4.69 -2.04 11.35
C THR A 104 -3.74 -1.24 12.24
N LYS A 105 -3.03 -0.24 11.69
CA LYS A 105 -1.99 0.50 12.40
C LYS A 105 -2.44 1.84 12.96
N LEU A 106 -3.46 2.46 12.37
CA LEU A 106 -4.00 3.72 12.90
C LEU A 106 -4.95 3.45 14.07
N PRO A 107 -4.90 4.28 15.12
CA PRO A 107 -5.92 4.36 16.16
C PRO A 107 -7.35 4.42 15.60
N SER A 108 -8.29 3.72 16.26
CA SER A 108 -9.66 3.57 15.78
C SER A 108 -10.47 4.86 15.81
N ASP A 109 -10.15 5.76 16.73
CA ASP A 109 -10.69 7.12 16.81
C ASP A 109 -10.29 7.93 15.58
N ILE A 110 -8.99 7.96 15.22
CA ILE A 110 -8.53 8.63 13.99
C ILE A 110 -9.26 8.06 12.76
N LEU A 111 -9.40 6.73 12.67
CA LEU A 111 -10.08 6.08 11.54
C LEU A 111 -11.59 6.35 11.47
N ALA A 112 -12.26 6.51 12.62
CA ALA A 112 -13.68 6.87 12.68
C ALA A 112 -13.92 8.29 12.14
N ASP A 113 -12.89 9.12 12.26
CA ASP A 113 -12.85 10.53 12.00
C ASP A 113 -12.41 10.91 10.57
N VAL A 114 -12.02 9.91 9.76
CA VAL A 114 -11.75 10.09 8.32
C VAL A 114 -13.07 10.02 7.58
N ARG A 115 -13.54 11.15 7.06
CA ARG A 115 -14.86 11.26 6.40
C ARG A 115 -14.83 11.87 5.01
N SER A 116 -13.74 12.52 4.63
CA SER A 116 -13.49 13.08 3.31
C SER A 116 -12.21 12.53 2.69
N SER A 117 -12.16 12.40 1.36
CA SER A 117 -10.96 11.89 0.68
C SER A 117 -10.67 12.52 -0.67
N ILE A 118 -9.39 12.50 -1.05
CA ILE A 118 -8.88 12.85 -2.38
C ILE A 118 -8.15 11.63 -2.96
N ASP A 119 -8.50 11.20 -4.17
CA ASP A 119 -7.76 10.22 -4.97
C ASP A 119 -7.01 10.97 -6.08
N PHE A 120 -5.72 11.25 -5.85
CA PHE A 120 -4.86 11.98 -6.76
C PHE A 120 -4.24 11.06 -7.81
N GLY A 121 -4.41 11.40 -9.08
CA GLY A 121 -4.07 10.51 -10.19
C GLY A 121 -4.96 9.29 -10.21
N ALA A 122 -6.26 9.48 -9.93
CA ALA A 122 -7.18 8.37 -9.71
C ALA A 122 -7.24 7.41 -10.91
N GLY A 123 -6.98 7.90 -12.12
CA GLY A 123 -6.85 7.09 -13.33
C GLY A 123 -8.02 6.14 -13.53
N SER A 124 -7.79 4.86 -13.20
CA SER A 124 -8.80 3.81 -13.28
C SER A 124 -9.80 3.74 -12.15
N CYS A 125 -9.70 4.63 -11.17
CA CYS A 125 -10.41 4.56 -9.90
C CYS A 125 -10.19 3.22 -9.16
N ALA A 126 -9.09 2.50 -9.44
CA ALA A 126 -8.77 1.25 -8.75
C ALA A 126 -8.43 1.47 -7.26
N SER A 127 -7.79 2.61 -6.94
CA SER A 127 -7.57 3.09 -5.57
C SER A 127 -8.89 3.48 -4.90
N THR A 128 -9.74 4.25 -5.57
CA THR A 128 -11.11 4.54 -5.10
C THR A 128 -11.91 3.25 -4.79
N TRP A 129 -11.84 2.24 -5.66
CA TRP A 129 -12.47 0.94 -5.40
C TRP A 129 -11.94 0.27 -4.13
N ALA A 130 -10.62 0.33 -3.91
CA ALA A 130 -10.02 -0.22 -2.70
C ALA A 130 -10.45 0.56 -1.45
N LEU A 131 -10.54 1.90 -1.54
CA LEU A 131 -11.00 2.75 -0.46
C LEU A 131 -12.45 2.43 -0.06
N ASN A 132 -13.35 2.36 -1.05
CA ASN A 132 -14.76 2.00 -0.81
C ASN A 132 -14.93 0.64 -0.14
N GLN A 133 -14.00 -0.29 -0.36
CA GLN A 133 -14.04 -1.63 0.22
C GLN A 133 -13.47 -1.69 1.64
N VAL A 134 -12.48 -0.85 1.96
CA VAL A 134 -11.72 -0.91 3.22
C VAL A 134 -12.22 0.09 4.25
N LEU A 135 -12.54 1.31 3.81
CA LEU A 135 -12.93 2.44 4.68
C LEU A 135 -14.02 3.27 3.98
N PRO A 136 -15.23 2.71 3.75
CA PRO A 136 -16.29 3.38 2.99
C PRO A 136 -16.68 4.75 3.57
N GLN A 137 -16.61 4.92 4.89
CA GLN A 137 -16.96 6.19 5.54
C GLN A 137 -16.02 7.35 5.19
N ALA A 138 -14.82 7.06 4.66
CA ALA A 138 -13.86 8.08 4.20
C ALA A 138 -14.34 8.93 3.02
N MET A 139 -15.54 8.65 2.51
CA MET A 139 -16.18 9.37 1.42
C MET A 139 -17.55 9.91 1.83
N ASP A 140 -17.95 9.83 3.10
CA ASP A 140 -19.26 10.29 3.59
C ASP A 140 -19.48 11.79 3.42
N GLU A 141 -18.42 12.60 3.57
CA GLU A 141 -18.45 14.05 3.32
C GLU A 141 -18.01 14.43 1.90
N GLY A 142 -17.50 13.47 1.13
CA GLY A 142 -17.13 13.65 -0.26
C GLY A 142 -15.85 12.94 -0.65
N LEU A 143 -15.78 12.58 -1.94
CA LEU A 143 -14.59 12.08 -2.60
C LEU A 143 -14.23 13.02 -3.75
N VAL A 144 -13.01 13.53 -3.77
CA VAL A 144 -12.47 14.25 -4.93
C VAL A 144 -11.58 13.32 -5.73
N VAL A 145 -11.92 13.11 -7.00
CA VAL A 145 -11.15 12.32 -7.95
C VAL A 145 -10.36 13.29 -8.83
N VAL A 146 -9.02 13.28 -8.74
CA VAL A 146 -8.16 14.16 -9.54
C VAL A 146 -7.51 13.36 -10.65
N GLU A 147 -7.88 13.61 -11.90
CA GLU A 147 -7.34 12.93 -13.08
C GLU A 147 -7.33 13.88 -14.30
N PRO A 148 -6.16 14.30 -14.81
CA PRO A 148 -6.08 15.25 -15.92
C PRO A 148 -6.47 14.63 -17.28
N SER A 149 -6.32 13.32 -17.48
CA SER A 149 -6.73 12.68 -18.74
C SER A 149 -8.26 12.50 -18.77
N PRO A 150 -8.98 13.14 -19.70
CA PRO A 150 -10.42 12.94 -19.83
C PRO A 150 -10.77 11.48 -20.18
N HIS A 151 -9.88 10.77 -20.87
CA HIS A 151 -10.08 9.37 -21.22
C HIS A 151 -9.94 8.44 -20.01
N MET A 152 -9.00 8.71 -19.11
CA MET A 152 -8.86 7.96 -17.86
C MET A 152 -9.99 8.29 -16.91
N MET A 153 -10.34 9.57 -16.75
CA MET A 153 -11.46 10.01 -15.91
C MET A 153 -12.77 9.32 -16.31
N ASP A 154 -13.15 9.38 -17.59
CA ASP A 154 -14.33 8.69 -18.11
C ASP A 154 -14.24 7.16 -17.87
N ALA A 155 -13.07 6.57 -18.13
CA ALA A 155 -12.88 5.14 -17.93
C ALA A 155 -12.97 4.70 -16.49
N GLY A 156 -12.35 5.44 -15.57
CA GLY A 156 -12.28 5.14 -14.15
C GLY A 156 -13.63 5.30 -13.48
N LEU A 157 -14.30 6.43 -13.67
CA LEU A 157 -15.63 6.68 -13.10
C LEU A 157 -16.66 5.65 -13.57
N ALA A 158 -16.60 5.26 -14.85
CA ALA A 158 -17.45 4.20 -15.39
C ALA A 158 -17.16 2.81 -14.81
N THR A 159 -16.05 2.62 -14.10
CA THR A 159 -15.77 1.36 -13.40
C THR A 159 -16.37 1.28 -12.01
N LEU A 160 -16.72 2.42 -11.38
CA LEU A 160 -17.21 2.46 -10.00
C LEU A 160 -18.51 1.67 -9.81
N PRO A 161 -18.82 1.23 -8.57
CA PRO A 161 -20.09 0.58 -8.28
C PRO A 161 -21.29 1.41 -8.79
N ASP A 162 -22.34 0.73 -9.24
CA ASP A 162 -23.61 1.36 -9.60
C ASP A 162 -24.38 1.70 -8.32
N ASP A 163 -23.93 2.74 -7.62
CA ASP A 163 -24.41 3.21 -6.33
C ASP A 163 -24.63 4.72 -6.37
N ALA A 164 -25.89 5.15 -6.46
CA ALA A 164 -26.25 6.55 -6.59
C ALA A 164 -25.76 7.42 -5.41
N ALA A 165 -25.67 6.85 -4.21
CA ALA A 165 -25.17 7.57 -3.04
C ALA A 165 -23.65 7.76 -3.11
N LEU A 166 -22.90 6.79 -3.64
CA LEU A 166 -21.48 6.98 -3.92
C LEU A 166 -21.29 8.04 -5.01
N HIS A 167 -22.00 7.92 -6.14
CA HIS A 167 -21.86 8.85 -7.27
C HIS A 167 -22.20 10.30 -6.90
N SER A 168 -23.19 10.54 -6.03
CA SER A 168 -23.55 11.90 -5.59
C SER A 168 -22.47 12.58 -4.74
N ARG A 169 -21.54 11.81 -4.17
CA ARG A 169 -20.45 12.29 -3.31
C ARG A 169 -19.15 12.54 -4.07
N ILE A 170 -19.09 12.19 -5.35
CA ILE A 170 -17.87 12.30 -6.17
C ILE A 170 -17.79 13.67 -6.85
N SER A 171 -16.68 14.36 -6.65
CA SER A 171 -16.28 15.54 -7.41
C SER A 171 -15.07 15.21 -8.28
N ALA A 172 -15.26 15.15 -9.60
CA ALA A 172 -14.18 14.98 -10.56
C ALA A 172 -13.46 16.30 -10.84
N ARG A 173 -12.12 16.31 -10.79
CA ARG A 173 -11.27 17.48 -10.97
C ARG A 173 -10.05 17.13 -11.82
N VAL A 174 -9.44 18.13 -12.45
CA VAL A 174 -8.16 17.98 -13.18
C VAL A 174 -6.96 18.44 -12.36
N THR A 175 -7.20 19.20 -11.28
CA THR A 175 -6.18 19.71 -10.35
C THR A 175 -6.60 19.43 -8.91
N LEU A 176 -5.62 19.41 -8.01
CA LEU A 176 -5.87 19.29 -6.58
C LEU A 176 -6.73 20.48 -6.09
N PRO A 177 -7.73 20.25 -5.23
CA PRO A 177 -8.49 21.31 -4.60
C PRO A 177 -7.63 22.05 -3.56
N SER A 178 -8.00 23.29 -3.25
CA SER A 178 -7.37 24.06 -2.16
C SER A 178 -7.79 23.59 -0.76
N THR A 179 -8.97 22.96 -0.66
CA THR A 179 -9.50 22.45 0.59
C THR A 179 -8.90 21.08 0.89
N PRO A 180 -8.25 20.89 2.06
CA PRO A 180 -7.76 19.58 2.48
C PRO A 180 -8.90 18.57 2.65
N ALA A 181 -8.57 17.29 2.54
CA ALA A 181 -9.44 16.17 2.91
C ALA A 181 -8.78 15.33 4.00
N ASP A 182 -9.56 14.56 4.76
CA ASP A 182 -9.01 13.75 5.86
C ASP A 182 -7.99 12.73 5.35
N LEU A 183 -8.26 12.11 4.20
CA LEU A 183 -7.39 11.12 3.56
C LEU A 183 -7.02 11.51 2.13
N VAL A 184 -5.73 11.55 1.82
CA VAL A 184 -5.22 11.67 0.45
C VAL A 184 -4.60 10.34 0.02
N LEU A 185 -5.02 9.83 -1.13
CA LEU A 185 -4.42 8.71 -1.84
C LEU A 185 -3.66 9.20 -3.07
N ALA A 186 -2.45 8.70 -3.26
CA ALA A 186 -1.69 8.84 -4.50
C ALA A 186 -1.16 7.46 -4.91
N SER A 187 -1.86 6.78 -5.83
CA SER A 187 -1.58 5.38 -6.17
C SER A 187 -1.16 5.25 -7.63
N TYR A 188 0.12 4.90 -7.85
CA TYR A 188 0.76 4.71 -9.16
C TYR A 188 0.72 5.97 -10.03
N VAL A 189 1.04 7.14 -9.44
CA VAL A 189 0.93 8.44 -10.12
C VAL A 189 2.23 9.26 -10.06
N LEU A 190 3.03 9.13 -9.02
CA LEU A 190 4.27 9.92 -8.88
C LEU A 190 5.34 9.45 -9.88
N CYS A 191 5.33 8.19 -10.28
CA CYS A 191 6.14 7.71 -11.40
C CYS A 191 5.60 8.16 -12.77
N ASP A 192 4.32 8.54 -12.85
CA ASP A 192 3.65 8.97 -14.09
C ASP A 192 3.71 10.49 -14.29
N LEU A 193 4.32 11.24 -13.36
CA LEU A 193 4.55 12.68 -13.54
C LEU A 193 5.36 12.94 -14.82
N PRO A 194 5.00 13.96 -15.62
CA PRO A 194 5.63 14.20 -16.91
C PRO A 194 7.08 14.70 -16.79
N SER A 195 7.50 15.15 -15.61
CA SER A 195 8.86 15.61 -15.33
C SER A 195 9.21 15.42 -13.85
N ASP A 196 10.47 15.07 -13.58
CA ASP A 196 11.01 14.97 -12.21
C ASP A 196 10.93 16.30 -11.44
N ASN A 197 10.96 17.45 -12.13
CA ASN A 197 10.85 18.77 -11.51
C ASN A 197 9.49 19.02 -10.85
N LEU A 198 8.47 18.25 -11.22
CA LEU A 198 7.14 18.35 -10.62
C LEU A 198 7.03 17.52 -9.33
N LEU A 199 7.97 16.60 -9.07
CA LEU A 199 7.84 15.69 -7.95
C LEU A 199 7.76 16.42 -6.61
N ALA A 200 8.75 17.26 -6.30
CA ALA A 200 8.79 18.01 -5.04
C ALA A 200 7.53 18.87 -4.82
N PRO A 201 7.12 19.76 -5.75
CA PRO A 201 5.91 20.56 -5.55
C PRO A 201 4.64 19.71 -5.49
N THR A 202 4.56 18.57 -6.20
CA THR A 202 3.43 17.65 -6.07
C THR A 202 3.39 17.00 -4.68
N ILE A 203 4.53 16.57 -4.13
CA ILE A 203 4.59 16.01 -2.78
C ILE A 203 4.14 17.04 -1.74
N ASP A 204 4.61 18.29 -1.86
CA ASP A 204 4.22 19.38 -0.97
C ASP A 204 2.70 19.62 -1.02
N GLN A 205 2.13 19.65 -2.24
CA GLN A 205 0.68 19.80 -2.43
C GLN A 205 -0.11 18.63 -1.85
N LEU A 206 0.34 17.38 -2.04
CA LEU A 206 -0.30 16.19 -1.48
C LEU A 206 -0.28 16.21 0.04
N TRP A 207 0.85 16.59 0.64
CA TRP A 207 0.97 16.69 2.10
C TRP A 207 0.16 17.84 2.69
N ALA A 208 0.03 18.96 1.97
CA ALA A 208 -0.84 20.07 2.37
C ALA A 208 -2.33 19.71 2.26
N ALA A 209 -2.71 18.93 1.23
CA ALA A 209 -4.07 18.48 1.02
C ALA A 209 -4.51 17.36 1.99
N ALA A 210 -3.57 16.69 2.65
CA ALA A 210 -3.85 15.65 3.63
C ALA A 210 -4.10 16.25 5.03
N GLY A 211 -5.35 16.25 5.47
CA GLY A 211 -5.76 16.73 6.80
C GLY A 211 -5.38 15.77 7.92
N LYS A 212 -5.49 14.45 7.69
CA LYS A 212 -5.16 13.43 8.70
C LYS A 212 -4.15 12.41 8.18
N VAL A 213 -4.36 11.84 6.99
CA VAL A 213 -3.58 10.72 6.48
C VAL A 213 -3.20 10.92 5.01
N LEU A 214 -1.94 10.62 4.68
CA LEU A 214 -1.45 10.50 3.30
C LEU A 214 -1.02 9.05 3.04
N VAL A 215 -1.57 8.43 2.01
CA VAL A 215 -1.17 7.10 1.55
C VAL A 215 -0.65 7.20 0.13
N VAL A 216 0.59 6.75 -0.07
CA VAL A 216 1.23 6.70 -1.38
C VAL A 216 1.57 5.25 -1.72
N VAL A 217 1.25 4.82 -2.94
CA VAL A 217 1.60 3.49 -3.45
C VAL A 217 2.22 3.67 -4.82
N GLU A 218 3.37 3.05 -5.08
CA GLU A 218 4.07 3.12 -6.36
C GLU A 218 4.51 1.73 -6.81
N PRO A 219 4.83 1.51 -8.09
CA PRO A 219 5.45 0.28 -8.55
C PRO A 219 6.66 -0.10 -7.70
N GLY A 220 6.84 -1.40 -7.43
CA GLY A 220 7.97 -1.92 -6.67
C GLY A 220 9.26 -1.95 -7.49
N THR A 221 9.61 -0.81 -8.09
CA THR A 221 10.79 -0.55 -8.92
C THR A 221 11.74 0.41 -8.19
N PRO A 222 13.01 0.54 -8.62
CA PRO A 222 13.92 1.53 -8.06
C PRO A 222 13.36 2.97 -8.11
N GLN A 223 12.70 3.33 -9.22
CA GLN A 223 12.06 4.64 -9.37
C GLN A 223 10.92 4.82 -8.37
N GLY A 224 10.00 3.85 -8.26
CA GLY A 224 8.89 3.91 -7.31
C GLY A 224 9.36 4.00 -5.86
N TYR A 225 10.41 3.24 -5.50
CA TYR A 225 11.06 3.39 -4.20
C TYR A 225 11.64 4.79 -3.98
N ALA A 226 12.31 5.37 -4.97
CA ALA A 226 12.84 6.73 -4.86
C ALA A 226 11.72 7.77 -4.64
N ARG A 227 10.56 7.61 -5.30
CA ARG A 227 9.39 8.47 -5.05
C ARG A 227 8.88 8.33 -3.62
N ILE A 228 8.76 7.09 -3.13
CA ILE A 228 8.35 6.81 -1.75
C ILE A 228 9.31 7.43 -0.74
N MET A 229 10.62 7.35 -0.99
CA MET A 229 11.62 7.99 -0.13
C MET A 229 11.51 9.52 -0.13
N ALA A 230 11.29 10.14 -1.29
CA ALA A 230 11.08 11.59 -1.37
C ALA A 230 9.85 12.05 -0.57
N VAL A 231 8.73 11.30 -0.66
CA VAL A 231 7.53 11.58 0.15
C VAL A 231 7.85 11.40 1.63
N ARG A 232 8.49 10.29 2.00
CA ARG A 232 8.85 9.96 3.38
C ARG A 232 9.70 11.05 4.02
N ASP A 233 10.74 11.48 3.31
CA ASP A 233 11.69 12.47 3.82
C ASP A 233 11.02 13.85 3.94
N THR A 234 10.10 14.19 3.02
CA THR A 234 9.28 15.41 3.12
C THR A 234 8.36 15.39 4.34
N VAL A 235 7.66 14.27 4.59
CA VAL A 235 6.80 14.11 5.77
C VAL A 235 7.60 14.27 7.06
N ILE A 236 8.75 13.60 7.16
CA ILE A 236 9.62 13.66 8.36
C ILE A 236 10.18 15.07 8.54
N ALA A 237 10.69 15.68 7.48
CA ALA A 237 11.28 17.03 7.52
C ALA A 237 10.24 18.11 7.86
N SER A 238 8.95 17.87 7.55
CA SER A 238 7.88 18.82 7.88
C SER A 238 7.69 19.02 9.39
N GLY A 239 8.12 18.07 10.23
CA GLY A 239 7.92 18.10 11.68
C GLY A 239 6.46 17.94 12.14
N SER A 240 5.50 17.98 11.21
CA SER A 240 4.06 17.90 11.47
C SER A 240 3.46 16.56 11.02
N GLY A 241 4.28 15.51 10.90
CA GLY A 241 3.84 14.20 10.45
C GLY A 241 4.72 13.05 10.91
N SER A 242 4.11 11.87 10.96
CA SER A 242 4.76 10.62 11.37
C SER A 242 4.55 9.54 10.32
N VAL A 243 5.58 8.73 10.11
CA VAL A 243 5.49 7.53 9.27
C VAL A 243 4.81 6.42 10.06
N VAL A 244 3.69 5.92 9.55
CA VAL A 244 2.92 4.81 10.15
C VAL A 244 3.41 3.46 9.62
N ALA A 245 3.70 3.39 8.32
CA ALA A 245 4.22 2.21 7.64
C ALA A 245 4.81 2.58 6.26
N PRO A 246 5.62 1.73 5.62
CA PRO A 246 6.14 0.44 6.09
C PRO A 246 7.29 0.55 7.10
N CYS A 247 7.93 1.71 7.21
CA CYS A 247 9.09 1.90 8.06
C CYS A 247 8.69 1.90 9.54
N PRO A 248 9.35 1.10 10.39
CA PRO A 248 9.14 1.14 11.84
C PRO A 248 9.96 2.25 12.53
N HIS A 249 10.58 3.15 11.75
CA HIS A 249 11.48 4.18 12.24
C HIS A 249 11.44 5.42 11.34
N SER A 250 11.85 6.56 11.91
CA SER A 250 11.98 7.85 11.19
C SER A 250 13.43 8.20 10.82
N GLY A 251 14.43 7.41 11.26
CA GLY A 251 15.83 7.58 10.82
C GLY A 251 16.04 7.33 9.32
N ALA A 252 17.25 7.58 8.80
CA ALA A 252 17.57 7.29 7.40
C ALA A 252 17.30 5.81 7.05
N CYS A 253 16.76 5.56 5.86
CA CYS A 253 16.46 4.18 5.43
C CYS A 253 17.76 3.38 5.27
N PRO A 254 17.91 2.21 5.92
CA PRO A 254 19.14 1.42 5.81
C PRO A 254 19.37 0.87 4.39
N LEU A 255 18.31 0.72 3.59
CA LEU A 255 18.39 0.30 2.18
C LEU A 255 18.78 1.45 1.24
N ALA A 256 18.64 2.71 1.66
CA ALA A 256 19.10 3.87 0.88
C ALA A 256 20.60 4.11 1.08
N SER A 257 21.17 3.59 2.17
CA SER A 257 22.57 3.75 2.51
C SER A 257 23.39 2.53 2.10
N GLU A 258 24.57 2.73 1.55
CA GLU A 258 25.57 1.67 1.27
C GLU A 258 26.17 1.05 2.56
N ARG A 259 25.44 1.11 3.68
CA ARG A 259 25.89 0.61 5.00
C ARG A 259 26.04 -0.91 5.05
N ASP A 260 25.45 -1.64 4.11
CA ASP A 260 25.54 -3.10 4.02
C ASP A 260 25.61 -3.54 2.55
N ASP A 261 26.77 -4.05 2.12
CA ASP A 261 27.02 -4.54 0.76
C ASP A 261 26.02 -5.59 0.29
N ARG A 262 25.41 -6.35 1.21
CA ARG A 262 24.36 -7.34 0.87
C ARG A 262 23.14 -6.70 0.22
N TYR A 263 22.94 -5.40 0.46
CA TYR A 263 21.77 -4.64 0.01
C TYR A 263 22.12 -3.44 -0.86
N ALA A 264 23.38 -3.23 -1.26
CA ALA A 264 23.83 -2.05 -2.02
C ALA A 264 23.09 -1.79 -3.35
N LYS A 265 22.41 -2.80 -3.92
CA LYS A 265 21.55 -2.68 -5.12
C LYS A 265 20.07 -2.99 -4.85
N SER A 266 19.67 -3.01 -3.59
CA SER A 266 18.31 -3.33 -3.15
C SER A 266 17.49 -2.06 -2.94
N TRP A 267 16.19 -2.18 -3.12
CA TRP A 267 15.22 -1.14 -2.77
C TRP A 267 14.07 -1.74 -1.96
N CYS A 268 13.48 -0.94 -1.07
CA CYS A 268 12.36 -1.39 -0.26
C CYS A 268 11.10 -1.51 -1.11
N HIS A 269 10.65 -2.74 -1.34
CA HIS A 269 9.40 -3.05 -2.00
C HIS A 269 8.82 -4.34 -1.42
N PHE A 270 7.57 -4.62 -1.77
CA PHE A 270 6.82 -5.78 -1.33
C PHE A 270 6.15 -6.44 -2.52
N ALA A 271 5.62 -7.65 -2.31
CA ALA A 271 4.86 -8.34 -3.33
C ALA A 271 3.64 -9.04 -2.74
N LEU A 272 2.53 -8.97 -3.47
CA LEU A 272 1.34 -9.77 -3.18
C LEU A 272 0.90 -10.53 -4.43
N ALA A 273 0.17 -11.62 -4.21
CA ALA A 273 -0.50 -12.33 -5.29
C ALA A 273 -1.96 -11.89 -5.37
N TYR A 274 -2.47 -11.69 -6.58
CA TYR A 274 -3.88 -11.39 -6.83
C TYR A 274 -4.44 -12.27 -7.95
N GLU A 275 -5.73 -12.58 -7.87
CA GLU A 275 -6.42 -13.36 -8.89
C GLU A 275 -6.58 -12.54 -10.17
N ARG A 276 -6.11 -13.09 -11.31
CA ARG A 276 -6.33 -12.47 -12.61
C ARG A 276 -7.78 -12.55 -13.00
N THR A 277 -8.32 -11.46 -13.52
CA THR A 277 -9.65 -11.48 -14.16
C THR A 277 -9.63 -12.36 -15.41
N PRO A 278 -10.80 -12.87 -15.88
CA PRO A 278 -10.87 -13.62 -17.14
C PRO A 278 -10.24 -12.89 -18.32
N ILE A 279 -10.40 -11.57 -18.38
CA ILE A 279 -9.82 -10.71 -19.43
C ILE A 279 -8.31 -10.66 -19.33
N GLN A 280 -7.75 -10.49 -18.12
CA GLN A 280 -6.30 -10.52 -17.94
C GLN A 280 -5.68 -11.85 -18.37
N ARG A 281 -6.36 -12.97 -18.11
CA ARG A 281 -5.90 -14.29 -18.57
C ARG A 281 -5.90 -14.38 -20.10
N ALA A 282 -6.96 -13.90 -20.75
CA ALA A 282 -7.07 -13.87 -22.21
C ALA A 282 -6.03 -12.94 -22.86
N LEU A 283 -5.77 -11.77 -22.26
CA LEU A 283 -4.82 -10.79 -22.79
C LEU A 283 -3.36 -11.24 -22.64
N LYS A 284 -3.01 -11.89 -21.52
CA LYS A 284 -1.62 -12.28 -21.23
C LYS A 284 -1.27 -13.72 -21.63
N SER A 285 -2.20 -14.43 -22.29
CA SER A 285 -2.04 -15.84 -22.68
C SER A 285 -1.47 -16.73 -21.55
N SER A 286 -1.79 -16.41 -20.29
CA SER A 286 -1.21 -17.07 -19.13
C SER A 286 -2.17 -18.13 -18.59
N ALA A 287 -1.69 -19.38 -18.49
CA ALA A 287 -2.41 -20.46 -17.86
C ALA A 287 -2.57 -20.29 -16.33
N THR A 288 -1.83 -19.35 -15.72
CA THR A 288 -1.86 -19.13 -14.27
C THR A 288 -2.97 -18.17 -13.87
N SER A 289 -3.82 -18.62 -12.93
CA SER A 289 -4.94 -17.83 -12.39
C SER A 289 -4.49 -16.64 -11.53
N PHE A 290 -3.23 -16.61 -11.08
CA PHE A 290 -2.69 -15.56 -10.21
C PHE A 290 -1.56 -14.79 -10.87
N SER A 291 -1.50 -13.50 -10.59
CA SER A 291 -0.37 -12.64 -10.88
C SER A 291 0.25 -12.16 -9.58
N ARG A 292 1.53 -11.77 -9.62
CA ARG A 292 2.18 -11.06 -8.52
C ARG A 292 2.33 -9.60 -8.89
N GLU A 293 1.91 -8.71 -8.00
CA GLU A 293 2.20 -7.28 -8.10
C GLU A 293 3.31 -6.94 -7.12
N LYS A 294 4.31 -6.18 -7.60
CA LYS A 294 5.35 -5.61 -6.76
C LYS A 294 5.05 -4.13 -6.56
N PHE A 295 5.13 -3.66 -5.32
CA PHE A 295 4.79 -2.28 -4.96
C PHE A 295 5.68 -1.76 -3.83
N SER A 296 5.90 -0.46 -3.80
CA SER A 296 6.44 0.29 -2.67
C SER A 296 5.33 1.20 -2.15
N TYR A 297 5.31 1.53 -0.86
CA TYR A 297 4.27 2.37 -0.30
C TYR A 297 4.75 3.18 0.89
N LEU A 298 3.96 4.19 1.25
CA LEU A 298 4.06 4.95 2.50
C LEU A 298 2.65 5.19 3.03
N ILE A 299 2.49 5.04 4.34
CA ILE A 299 1.35 5.53 5.11
C ILE A 299 1.93 6.55 6.09
N ALA A 300 1.48 7.79 5.98
CA ALA A 300 1.86 8.89 6.84
C ALA A 300 0.62 9.50 7.50
N ALA A 301 0.74 9.91 8.75
CA ALA A 301 -0.31 10.63 9.47
C ALA A 301 0.19 12.00 9.92
N LYS A 302 -0.68 13.01 9.92
CA LYS A 302 -0.39 14.31 10.52
C LYS A 302 -0.25 14.16 12.02
N THR A 303 0.71 14.86 12.61
CA THR A 303 0.79 15.01 14.08
C THR A 303 0.04 16.27 14.47
N GLY A 304 -0.89 16.15 15.41
CA GLY A 304 -1.80 17.23 15.83
C GLY A 304 -2.28 17.01 17.27
N ALA A 305 -3.09 17.93 17.81
CA ALA A 305 -3.57 17.87 19.19
C ALA A 305 -4.35 16.58 19.56
N GLU A 306 -4.87 15.87 18.56
CA GLU A 306 -5.61 14.60 18.70
C GLU A 306 -4.73 13.36 18.42
N ILE A 307 -3.61 13.53 17.71
CA ILE A 307 -2.65 12.48 17.39
C ILE A 307 -1.39 12.81 18.15
N ASP A 308 -1.36 12.49 19.45
CA ASP A 308 -0.15 12.65 20.22
C ASP A 308 0.96 11.87 19.51
N ALA A 309 2.13 12.51 19.33
CA ALA A 309 3.32 11.83 18.85
C ALA A 309 3.59 10.58 19.69
N THR A 310 3.17 10.58 20.97
CA THR A 310 3.18 9.42 21.86
C THR A 310 2.17 8.33 21.52
N MET A 311 1.10 8.54 20.74
CA MET A 311 0.12 7.50 20.36
C MET A 311 0.51 6.77 19.05
N VAL A 312 1.07 7.50 18.08
CA VAL A 312 1.80 6.87 16.98
C VAL A 312 3.09 6.24 17.51
N ALA A 313 3.73 6.87 18.49
CA ALA A 313 4.84 6.26 19.21
C ALA A 313 4.39 5.10 20.11
N ASP A 314 3.23 5.07 20.75
CA ASP A 314 2.80 3.98 21.65
C ASP A 314 2.42 2.75 20.85
N THR A 315 1.94 2.93 19.62
CA THR A 315 1.79 1.83 18.65
C THR A 315 3.16 1.29 18.18
N THR A 316 4.25 2.06 18.33
CA THR A 316 5.64 1.66 18.02
C THR A 316 6.50 1.37 19.27
N ALA A 317 6.06 1.76 20.48
CA ALA A 317 6.78 1.70 21.75
C ALA A 317 6.19 0.64 22.70
N SER A 318 4.89 0.34 22.60
CA SER A 318 4.25 -0.79 23.32
C SER A 318 4.56 -2.14 22.65
N THR A 319 4.84 -2.14 21.34
CA THR A 319 5.37 -3.30 20.62
C THR A 319 6.37 -2.88 19.55
N SER A 320 7.66 -3.00 19.84
CA SER A 320 8.73 -2.87 18.85
C SER A 320 8.52 -3.90 17.73
N TRP A 321 8.09 -3.45 16.56
CA TRP A 321 7.85 -4.29 15.40
C TRP A 321 8.88 -4.02 14.31
N SER A 322 9.30 -5.07 13.64
CA SER A 322 10.25 -5.02 12.53
C SER A 322 9.54 -5.38 11.23
N LYS A 323 9.79 -4.65 10.15
CA LYS A 323 9.18 -4.95 8.84
C LYS A 323 9.96 -6.05 8.14
N ILE A 324 9.32 -7.13 7.72
CA ILE A 324 9.98 -8.15 6.86
C ILE A 324 10.20 -7.55 5.46
N ILE A 325 11.46 -7.32 5.09
CA ILE A 325 11.85 -6.60 3.86
C ILE A 325 12.26 -7.51 2.70
N SER A 326 12.29 -8.83 2.90
CA SER A 326 12.51 -9.82 1.84
C SER A 326 11.65 -11.07 2.05
N PRO A 327 11.37 -11.89 1.01
CA PRO A 327 10.63 -13.14 1.17
C PRO A 327 11.29 -14.07 2.22
N PRO A 328 10.56 -14.48 3.29
CA PRO A 328 11.09 -15.41 4.28
C PRO A 328 11.59 -16.73 3.67
N LEU A 329 12.81 -17.15 4.00
CA LEU A 329 13.39 -18.42 3.55
C LEU A 329 12.94 -19.55 4.47
N LYS A 330 11.90 -20.26 4.04
CA LYS A 330 11.24 -21.34 4.79
C LYS A 330 11.97 -22.68 4.68
N ARG A 331 13.08 -22.86 5.41
CA ARG A 331 13.84 -24.13 5.48
C ARG A 331 13.16 -25.17 6.39
N GLY A 332 13.60 -26.42 6.34
CA GLY A 332 12.93 -27.53 7.05
C GLY A 332 12.88 -27.38 8.57
N LYS A 333 13.97 -26.90 9.20
CA LYS A 333 14.09 -26.77 10.67
C LYS A 333 14.10 -25.33 11.18
N HIS A 334 14.19 -24.35 10.27
CA HIS A 334 14.31 -22.94 10.61
C HIS A 334 13.71 -22.05 9.51
N VAL A 335 13.37 -20.81 9.85
CA VAL A 335 12.98 -19.77 8.91
C VAL A 335 13.97 -18.62 9.03
N ILE A 336 14.51 -18.15 7.90
CA ILE A 336 15.37 -16.97 7.85
C ILE A 336 14.55 -15.80 7.32
N MET A 337 14.61 -14.65 7.99
CA MET A 337 13.92 -13.42 7.61
C MET A 337 14.91 -12.26 7.72
N ASP A 338 14.90 -11.37 6.74
CA ASP A 338 15.58 -10.08 6.86
C ASP A 338 14.52 -9.03 7.17
N THR A 339 14.78 -8.23 8.20
CA THR A 339 13.84 -7.25 8.71
C THR A 339 14.47 -5.87 8.84
N CYS A 340 13.71 -4.83 8.54
CA CYS A 340 14.05 -3.47 8.95
C CYS A 340 13.57 -3.27 10.39
N ALA A 341 14.49 -2.99 11.32
CA ALA A 341 14.21 -2.86 12.74
C ALA A 341 13.85 -1.41 13.13
N PRO A 342 13.16 -1.20 14.27
CA PRO A 342 12.92 0.15 14.81
C PRO A 342 14.18 0.97 15.04
N THR A 343 15.34 0.33 15.20
CA THR A 343 16.64 1.01 15.34
C THR A 343 17.12 1.68 14.04
N GLY A 344 16.51 1.34 12.90
CA GLY A 344 16.97 1.78 11.58
C GLY A 344 18.02 0.88 10.94
N ASP A 345 18.25 -0.32 11.48
CA ASP A 345 19.18 -1.31 10.92
C ASP A 345 18.45 -2.48 10.25
N ILE A 346 19.15 -3.18 9.35
CA ILE A 346 18.68 -4.45 8.81
C ILE A 346 19.17 -5.59 9.71
N ALA A 347 18.22 -6.32 10.28
CA ALA A 347 18.47 -7.50 11.10
C ALA A 347 18.13 -8.79 10.33
N ARG A 348 19.03 -9.77 10.37
CA ARG A 348 18.75 -11.14 9.90
C ARG A 348 18.33 -12.02 11.07
N LEU A 349 17.09 -12.47 11.06
CA LEU A 349 16.51 -13.34 12.08
C LEU A 349 16.51 -14.80 11.61
N THR A 350 16.92 -15.72 12.48
CA THR A 350 16.78 -17.17 12.27
C THR A 350 15.87 -17.75 13.35
N VAL A 351 14.63 -18.06 12.96
CA VAL A 351 13.60 -18.59 13.86
C VAL A 351 13.59 -20.11 13.81
N THR A 352 13.76 -20.76 14.96
CA THR A 352 13.76 -22.22 15.07
C THR A 352 12.80 -22.69 16.15
N LYS A 353 12.33 -23.94 16.10
CA LYS A 353 11.49 -24.51 17.17
C LYS A 353 12.20 -24.52 18.53
N GLY A 354 13.52 -24.75 18.54
CA GLY A 354 14.32 -24.88 19.76
C GLY A 354 14.64 -23.52 20.39
N LYS A 355 15.18 -22.58 19.60
CA LYS A 355 15.59 -21.25 20.09
C LYS A 355 14.40 -20.33 20.36
N SER A 356 13.38 -20.36 19.49
CA SER A 356 12.29 -19.37 19.48
C SER A 356 10.96 -19.93 19.99
N GLY A 357 10.91 -21.22 20.32
CA GLY A 357 9.69 -21.91 20.72
C GLY A 357 8.73 -22.24 19.57
N ARG A 358 7.79 -23.14 19.86
CA ARG A 358 6.79 -23.61 18.87
C ARG A 358 5.86 -22.51 18.34
N PRO A 359 5.36 -21.55 19.15
CA PRO A 359 4.49 -20.48 18.65
C PRO A 359 5.18 -19.58 17.62
N ALA A 360 6.35 -19.01 17.96
CA ALA A 360 7.10 -18.14 17.06
C ALA A 360 7.53 -18.86 15.78
N TYR A 361 7.97 -20.13 15.88
CA TYR A 361 8.28 -20.92 14.68
C TYR A 361 7.06 -21.13 13.77
N ARG A 362 5.88 -21.44 14.33
CA ARG A 362 4.65 -21.55 13.54
C ARG A 362 4.27 -20.23 12.89
N HIS A 363 4.47 -19.11 13.59
CA HIS A 363 4.24 -17.78 13.05
C HIS A 363 5.21 -17.47 11.89
N ALA A 364 6.52 -17.66 12.06
CA ALA A 364 7.52 -17.45 11.02
C ALA A 364 7.28 -18.32 9.77
N ARG A 365 6.76 -19.55 9.93
CA ARG A 365 6.39 -20.41 8.78
C ARG A 365 5.22 -19.85 7.97
N LYS A 366 4.37 -19.01 8.56
CA LYS A 366 3.24 -18.33 7.90
C LYS A 366 3.58 -16.91 7.45
N ALA A 367 4.61 -16.30 8.02
CA ALA A 367 5.07 -14.97 7.65
C ALA A 367 5.36 -14.86 6.14
N ARG A 368 5.12 -13.67 5.61
CA ARG A 368 5.31 -13.28 4.22
C ARG A 368 6.13 -11.99 4.14
N TRP A 369 6.57 -11.70 2.93
CA TRP A 369 7.21 -10.43 2.62
C TRP A 369 6.25 -9.27 2.89
N GLY A 370 6.68 -8.30 3.69
CA GLY A 370 5.88 -7.14 4.07
C GLY A 370 5.01 -7.31 5.32
N ASP A 371 4.97 -8.51 5.91
CA ASP A 371 4.34 -8.70 7.22
C ASP A 371 5.20 -8.05 8.33
N ASP A 372 4.55 -7.66 9.42
CA ASP A 372 5.22 -7.21 10.63
C ASP A 372 5.73 -8.40 11.43
N TRP A 373 6.91 -8.25 12.03
CA TRP A 373 7.48 -9.19 12.96
C TRP A 373 7.60 -8.55 14.33
N LEU A 374 6.87 -9.06 15.31
CA LEU A 374 6.99 -8.63 16.69
C LEU A 374 8.21 -9.31 17.32
N GLU A 375 9.16 -8.49 17.78
CA GLU A 375 10.31 -8.98 18.54
C GLU A 375 9.81 -9.43 19.92
N SER A 376 10.19 -10.64 20.32
CA SER A 376 9.70 -11.34 21.51
C SER A 376 10.59 -11.14 22.72
#